data_AF-E1L6T9-F1
#
_entry.id   AF-E1L6T9-F1
#
_cell.length_a   1.000
_cell.length_b   1.000
_cell.length_c   1.000
_cell.angle_alpha   90.00
_cell.angle_beta   90.00
_cell.angle_gamma   90.00
#
_symmetry.space_group_name_H-M   'P 1'
#
loop_
_entity.id
_entity.type
_entity.pdbx_description
1 polymer ?
#
loop_
_entity_poly.entity_id
_entity_poly.type
_entity_poly.pdbx_seq_one_letter_code
_entity_poly.pdbx_strand_id
1 'polypeptide(L)'
;MSVFEIILISIGLAMDAFGLLGYLGIAMIREGLSDDDDEDDDKQFLGAWEMIMLSVATSLDAMAVGLTFAFLPINVWEASTMIGVITFGISLIGLYLGKFMGRFVGKYADILGGGVLILIGTKILLQHLGIIGEF
;
A
#
# COMPACT_ATOMS: atom_id res chain seq x y z
N MET A 1 6.78 14.58 24.92
CA MET A 1 6.17 14.83 23.61
C MET A 1 4.69 15.12 23.83
N SER A 2 4.21 16.24 23.29
CA SER A 2 2.85 16.71 23.56
C SER A 2 1.84 15.78 22.88
N VAL A 3 0.70 15.51 23.53
CA VAL A 3 -0.43 14.75 22.94
C VAL A 3 -0.83 15.29 21.55
N PHE A 4 -0.64 16.59 21.34
CA PHE A 4 -0.85 17.28 20.07
C PHE A 4 0.04 16.77 18.92
N GLU A 5 1.33 16.46 19.17
CA GLU A 5 2.24 15.96 18.13
C GLU A 5 1.90 14.52 17.72
N ILE A 6 1.49 13.69 18.70
CA ILE A 6 1.03 12.32 18.45
C ILE A 6 -0.24 12.33 17.57
N ILE A 7 -1.17 13.25 17.86
CA ILE A 7 -2.39 13.43 17.06
C ILE A 7 -2.06 13.91 15.64
N LEU A 8 -1.13 14.84 15.48
CA LEU A 8 -0.74 15.36 14.16
C LEU A 8 -0.10 14.27 13.28
N ILE A 9 0.78 13.45 13.86
CA ILE A 9 1.41 12.32 13.17
C ILE A 9 0.37 11.24 12.81
N SER A 10 -0.54 10.92 13.72
CA SER A 10 -1.57 9.90 13.50
C SER A 10 -2.60 10.31 12.43
N ILE A 11 -2.99 11.58 12.38
CA ILE A 11 -3.93 12.10 11.38
C ILE A 11 -3.26 12.20 10.01
N GLY A 12 -2.00 12.66 9.94
CA GLY A 12 -1.26 12.73 8.68
C GLY A 12 -1.14 11.36 8.00
N LEU A 13 -0.71 10.35 8.76
CA LEU A 13 -0.57 8.97 8.31
C LEU A 13 -1.87 8.38 7.74
N ALA A 14 -3.02 8.64 8.38
CA ALA A 14 -4.30 8.12 7.95
C ALA A 14 -4.79 8.75 6.64
N MET A 15 -4.52 10.05 6.44
CA MET A 15 -4.91 10.78 5.22
C MET A 15 -4.03 10.37 4.03
N ASP A 16 -2.73 10.17 4.25
CA ASP A 16 -1.79 9.70 3.23
C ASP A 16 -2.14 8.28 2.77
N ALA A 17 -2.41 7.37 3.71
CA ALA A 17 -2.80 5.99 3.41
C ALA A 17 -4.09 5.93 2.58
N PHE A 18 -5.11 6.72 2.92
CA PHE A 18 -6.37 6.73 2.16
C PHE A 18 -6.19 7.26 0.74
N GLY A 19 -5.50 8.39 0.58
CA GLY A 19 -5.27 9.00 -0.73
C GLY A 19 -4.50 8.07 -1.66
N LEU A 20 -3.44 7.43 -1.15
CA LEU A 20 -2.59 6.52 -1.91
C LEU A 20 -3.28 5.19 -2.24
N LEU A 21 -3.95 4.56 -1.27
CA LEU A 21 -4.65 3.29 -1.49
C LEU A 21 -5.85 3.46 -2.42
N GLY A 22 -6.59 4.56 -2.30
CA GLY A 22 -7.70 4.89 -3.19
C GLY A 22 -7.21 5.16 -4.62
N TYR A 23 -6.15 5.96 -4.78
CA TYR A 23 -5.58 6.26 -6.09
C TYR A 23 -5.03 5.00 -6.78
N LEU A 24 -4.20 4.22 -6.08
CA LEU A 24 -3.61 3.00 -6.61
C LEU A 24 -4.67 1.94 -6.91
N GLY A 25 -5.66 1.79 -6.04
CA GLY A 25 -6.77 0.84 -6.24
C GLY A 25 -7.64 1.20 -7.45
N ILE A 26 -7.92 2.49 -7.66
CA ILE A 26 -8.63 2.96 -8.86
C ILE A 26 -7.78 2.75 -10.12
N ALA A 27 -6.47 3.01 -10.06
CA ALA A 27 -5.57 2.78 -11.19
C ALA A 27 -5.54 1.29 -11.59
N MET A 28 -5.42 0.37 -10.62
CA MET A 28 -5.46 -1.08 -10.87
C MET A 28 -6.80 -1.57 -11.43
N ILE A 29 -7.92 -1.03 -10.95
CA ILE A 29 -9.25 -1.37 -11.50
C ILE A 29 -9.42 -0.84 -12.93
N ARG A 30 -8.94 0.38 -13.22
CA ARG A 30 -8.97 0.94 -14.59
C ARG A 30 -8.15 0.07 -15.54
N GLU A 31 -6.96 -0.34 -15.13
CA GLU A 31 -6.09 -1.22 -15.91
C GLU A 31 -6.75 -2.58 -16.19
N GLY A 32 -7.33 -3.21 -15.16
CA GLY A 32 -7.99 -4.50 -15.32
C GLY A 32 -9.31 -4.46 -16.12
N LEU A 33 -9.93 -3.28 -16.28
CA LEU A 33 -11.15 -3.09 -17.07
C LEU A 33 -10.88 -2.62 -18.51
N SER A 34 -9.72 -2.05 -18.81
CA SER A 34 -9.29 -1.74 -20.17
C SER A 34 -9.02 -3.05 -20.92
N ASP A 35 -9.88 -3.33 -21.89
CA ASP A 35 -9.85 -4.55 -22.71
C ASP A 35 -9.00 -4.31 -23.96
N ASP A 36 -7.73 -3.91 -23.78
CA ASP A 36 -6.80 -3.80 -24.91
C ASP A 36 -6.41 -5.22 -25.34
N ASP A 37 -7.20 -5.70 -26.30
CA ASP A 37 -7.10 -6.92 -27.09
C ASP A 37 -5.98 -6.80 -28.15
N ASP A 38 -4.89 -6.11 -27.82
CA ASP A 38 -3.72 -5.99 -28.68
C ASP A 38 -2.61 -6.90 -28.13
N GLU A 39 -2.34 -7.94 -28.90
CA GLU A 39 -1.09 -8.70 -28.88
C GLU A 39 0.07 -7.74 -29.23
N ASP A 40 0.54 -6.95 -28.28
CA ASP A 40 1.84 -6.29 -28.36
C ASP A 40 2.53 -6.29 -27.00
N ASP A 41 3.84 -6.43 -27.06
CA ASP A 41 4.79 -6.88 -26.04
C ASP A 41 5.04 -5.86 -24.90
N ASP A 42 4.02 -5.11 -24.47
CA ASP A 42 4.13 -3.97 -23.54
C ASP A 42 3.36 -4.20 -22.21
N LYS A 43 3.11 -5.46 -21.82
CA LYS A 43 2.52 -5.82 -20.51
C LYS A 43 3.52 -5.66 -19.36
N GLN A 44 4.37 -4.64 -19.41
CA GLN A 44 5.24 -4.25 -18.29
C GLN A 44 4.47 -3.33 -17.35
N PHE A 45 3.71 -3.95 -16.46
CA PHE A 45 3.92 -3.76 -15.03
C PHE A 45 3.95 -2.29 -14.57
N LEU A 46 2.80 -1.60 -14.57
CA LEU A 46 2.68 -0.17 -14.20
C LEU A 46 3.56 0.71 -15.10
N GLY A 47 2.98 1.66 -15.84
CA GLY A 47 3.78 2.59 -16.62
C GLY A 47 4.91 3.20 -15.78
N ALA A 48 6.03 3.56 -16.41
CA ALA A 48 7.22 4.06 -15.68
C ALA A 48 6.87 5.21 -14.71
N TRP A 49 5.83 5.98 -15.04
CA TRP A 49 5.26 7.03 -14.19
C TRP A 49 4.53 6.47 -12.95
N GLU A 50 3.68 5.46 -13.10
CA GLU A 50 3.02 4.78 -11.99
C GLU A 50 4.03 4.11 -11.05
N MET A 51 5.07 3.45 -11.57
CA MET A 51 6.11 2.84 -10.72
C MET A 51 6.87 3.90 -9.91
N ILE A 52 7.17 5.06 -10.49
CA ILE A 52 7.80 6.17 -9.79
C ILE A 52 6.88 6.70 -8.69
N MET A 53 5.61 6.93 -9.02
CA MET A 53 4.63 7.43 -8.05
C MET A 53 4.43 6.45 -6.88
N LEU A 54 4.31 5.16 -7.18
CA LEU A 54 4.19 4.09 -6.18
C LEU A 54 5.44 4.00 -5.30
N SER A 55 6.63 4.09 -5.89
CA SER A 55 7.88 4.04 -5.13
C SER A 55 8.03 5.24 -4.19
N VAL A 56 7.65 6.45 -4.64
CA VAL A 56 7.64 7.66 -3.81
C VAL A 56 6.59 7.53 -2.69
N ALA A 57 5.39 7.05 -3.02
CA ALA A 57 4.30 6.81 -2.07
C ALA A 57 4.70 5.84 -0.95
N THR A 58 5.22 4.66 -1.31
CA THR A 58 5.67 3.65 -0.35
C THR A 58 6.87 4.13 0.47
N SER A 59 7.73 4.98 -0.10
CA SER A 59 8.84 5.58 0.64
C SER A 59 8.38 6.60 1.69
N LEU A 60 7.37 7.43 1.39
CA LEU A 60 6.80 8.38 2.36
C LEU A 60 6.10 7.64 3.51
N ASP A 61 5.38 6.56 3.20
CA ASP A 61 4.75 5.69 4.20
C ASP A 61 5.80 5.06 5.15
N ALA A 62 6.88 4.50 4.60
CA ALA A 62 7.96 3.93 5.40
C ALA A 62 8.70 4.99 6.25
N MET A 63 8.88 6.21 5.72
CA MET A 63 9.50 7.32 6.44
C MET A 63 8.65 7.76 7.64
N ALA A 64 7.33 7.84 7.46
CA ALA A 64 6.43 8.26 8.52
C ALA A 64 6.39 7.25 9.68
N VAL A 65 6.32 5.94 9.38
CA VAL A 65 6.47 4.88 10.39
C VAL A 65 7.84 4.93 11.08
N GLY A 66 8.92 5.19 10.33
CA GLY A 66 10.27 5.34 10.87
C GLY A 66 10.41 6.53 11.83
N LEU A 67 9.82 7.67 11.50
CA LEU A 67 9.77 8.84 12.40
C LEU A 67 8.95 8.55 13.64
N THR A 68 7.81 7.86 13.52
CA THR A 68 7.02 7.44 14.68
C THR A 68 7.86 6.63 15.67
N PHE A 69 8.69 5.69 15.20
CA PHE A 69 9.58 4.91 16.06
C PHE A 69 10.65 5.73 16.79
N ALA A 70 11.13 6.83 16.21
CA ALA A 70 12.10 7.71 16.88
C ALA A 70 11.54 8.36 18.15
N PHE A 71 10.20 8.40 18.28
CA PHE A 71 9.52 9.00 19.41
C PHE A 71 8.91 8.01 20.40
N LEU A 72 8.85 6.70 20.08
CA LEU A 72 8.49 5.69 21.06
C LEU A 72 9.74 5.20 21.82
N PRO A 73 9.62 4.87 23.12
CA PRO A 73 10.73 4.34 23.93
C PRO A 73 10.98 2.85 23.65
N ILE A 74 11.17 2.48 22.38
CA ILE A 74 11.45 1.11 21.92
C ILE A 74 12.80 1.04 21.22
N ASN A 75 13.47 -0.11 21.33
CA ASN A 75 14.75 -0.34 20.68
C ASN A 75 14.56 -0.40 19.16
N VAL A 76 14.97 0.67 18.48
CA VAL A 76 14.89 0.81 17.01
C VAL A 76 15.57 -0.36 16.29
N TRP A 77 16.67 -0.89 16.85
CA TRP A 77 17.40 -2.02 16.30
C TRP A 77 16.56 -3.30 16.22
N GLU A 78 15.78 -3.59 17.27
CA GLU A 78 14.93 -4.77 17.35
C GLU A 78 13.71 -4.63 16.43
N ALA A 79 13.04 -3.47 16.47
CA ALA A 79 11.88 -3.18 15.63
C ALA A 79 12.24 -3.20 14.13
N SER A 80 13.34 -2.55 13.74
CA SER A 80 13.78 -2.50 12.34
C SER A 80 14.18 -3.87 11.79
N THR A 81 14.87 -4.68 12.60
CA THR A 81 15.25 -6.05 12.20
C THR A 81 14.02 -6.91 11.99
N MET A 82 13.03 -6.83 12.88
CA MET A 82 11.80 -7.62 12.78
C MET A 82 10.98 -7.24 11.53
N ILE A 83 10.81 -5.95 11.27
CA ILE A 83 10.11 -5.45 10.08
C ILE A 83 10.86 -5.88 8.81
N GLY A 84 12.19 -5.73 8.79
CA GLY A 84 13.01 -6.17 7.66
C GLY A 84 12.83 -7.65 7.35
N VAL A 85 12.89 -8.52 8.36
CA VAL A 85 12.73 -9.98 8.18
C VAL A 85 11.33 -10.34 7.68
N ILE A 86 10.29 -9.76 8.27
CA ILE A 86 8.89 -10.04 7.88
C ILE A 86 8.63 -9.53 6.46
N THR A 87 8.97 -8.28 6.17
CA THR A 87 8.77 -7.69 4.83
C THR A 87 9.56 -8.44 3.77
N PHE A 88 10.81 -8.79 4.04
CA PHE A 88 11.62 -9.57 3.11
C PHE A 88 11.03 -10.96 2.85
N GLY A 89 10.58 -11.66 3.90
CA GLY A 89 9.92 -12.96 3.78
C GLY A 89 8.63 -12.87 2.95
N ILE A 90 7.78 -11.88 3.22
CA ILE A 90 6.53 -11.67 2.49
C ILE A 90 6.81 -11.29 1.04
N SER A 91 7.77 -10.41 0.76
CA SER A 91 8.15 -10.03 -0.61
C SER A 91 8.64 -11.20 -1.44
N LEU A 92 9.45 -12.10 -0.86
CA LEU A 92 9.91 -13.31 -1.56
C LEU A 92 8.74 -14.25 -1.91
N ILE A 93 7.85 -14.49 -0.96
CA ILE A 93 6.67 -15.33 -1.14
C ILE A 93 5.74 -14.70 -2.18
N GLY A 94 5.46 -13.40 -2.06
CA GLY A 94 4.60 -12.64 -2.97
C GLY A 94 5.14 -12.61 -4.39
N LEU A 95 6.44 -12.43 -4.58
CA LEU A 95 7.08 -12.48 -5.91
C LEU A 95 6.92 -13.86 -6.56
N TYR A 96 7.13 -14.93 -5.79
CA TYR A 96 7.02 -16.30 -6.29
C TYR A 96 5.57 -16.65 -6.65
N LEU A 97 4.61 -16.32 -5.78
CA LEU A 97 3.19 -16.51 -6.06
C LEU A 97 2.72 -15.65 -7.23
N GLY A 98 3.16 -14.40 -7.31
CA GLY A 98 2.83 -13.48 -8.40
C GLY A 98 3.31 -13.98 -9.76
N LYS A 99 4.54 -14.51 -9.83
CA LYS A 99 5.08 -15.12 -11.06
C LYS A 99 4.33 -16.38 -11.48
N PHE A 100 3.79 -17.15 -10.53
CA PHE A 100 3.00 -18.35 -10.81
C PHE A 100 1.56 -18.03 -11.24
N MET A 101 0.88 -17.12 -10.52
CA MET A 101 -0.52 -16.74 -10.77
C MET A 101 -0.69 -15.74 -11.92
N GLY A 102 0.34 -14.94 -12.23
CA GLY A 102 0.29 -13.91 -13.29
C GLY A 102 -0.01 -14.46 -14.68
N ARG A 103 0.25 -15.75 -14.94
CA ARG A 103 -0.01 -16.38 -16.24
C ARG A 103 -1.48 -16.78 -16.46
N PHE A 104 -2.27 -16.95 -15.40
CA PHE A 104 -3.67 -17.43 -15.47
C PHE A 104 -4.69 -16.42 -14.96
N VAL A 105 -4.27 -15.43 -14.15
CA VAL A 105 -5.18 -14.59 -13.37
C VAL A 105 -4.88 -13.09 -13.56
N GLY A 106 -3.95 -12.68 -14.43
CA GLY A 106 -3.50 -11.27 -14.54
C GLY A 106 -4.62 -10.23 -14.47
N LYS A 107 -5.59 -10.30 -15.39
CA LYS A 107 -6.73 -9.37 -15.43
C LYS A 107 -7.64 -9.43 -14.19
N TYR A 108 -7.86 -10.62 -13.62
CA TYR A 108 -8.66 -10.79 -12.40
C TYR A 108 -7.89 -10.36 -11.14
N ALA A 109 -6.56 -10.50 -11.14
CA ALA A 109 -5.68 -10.14 -10.03
C ALA A 109 -5.59 -8.63 -9.88
N ASP A 110 -5.56 -7.87 -10.98
CA ASP A 110 -5.56 -6.41 -10.95
C ASP A 110 -6.89 -5.85 -10.43
N ILE A 111 -8.02 -6.39 -10.88
CA ILE A 111 -9.35 -5.98 -10.39
C ILE A 111 -9.53 -6.35 -8.91
N LEU A 112 -9.16 -7.58 -8.51
CA LEU A 112 -9.28 -8.01 -7.11
C LEU A 112 -8.33 -7.25 -6.19
N GLY A 113 -7.09 -7.02 -6.63
CA GLY A 113 -6.10 -6.24 -5.90
C GLY A 113 -6.58 -4.81 -5.69
N GLY A 114 -7.01 -4.13 -6.76
CA GLY A 114 -7.55 -2.78 -6.66
C GLY A 114 -8.80 -2.69 -5.78
N GLY A 115 -9.71 -3.68 -5.87
CA GLY A 115 -10.89 -3.76 -5.02
C GLY A 115 -10.55 -3.91 -3.52
N VAL A 116 -9.57 -4.76 -3.19
CA VAL A 116 -9.08 -4.93 -1.82
C VAL A 116 -8.42 -3.64 -1.32
N LEU A 117 -7.62 -2.95 -2.15
CA LEU A 117 -7.00 -1.68 -1.78
C LEU A 117 -8.02 -0.58 -1.49
N ILE A 118 -9.04 -0.43 -2.34
CA ILE A 118 -10.12 0.53 -2.11
C ILE A 118 -10.85 0.19 -0.81
N LEU A 119 -11.16 -1.09 -0.57
CA LEU A 119 -11.80 -1.52 0.69
C LEU A 119 -10.96 -1.17 1.91
N ILE A 120 -9.65 -1.46 1.90
CA ILE A 120 -8.74 -1.13 3.01
C ILE A 120 -8.66 0.39 3.22
N GLY A 121 -8.50 1.16 2.15
CA GLY A 121 -8.50 2.62 2.21
C GLY A 121 -9.79 3.15 2.82
N THR A 122 -10.96 2.75 2.29
CA THR A 122 -12.26 3.16 2.83
C THR A 122 -12.43 2.75 4.30
N LYS A 123 -11.92 1.58 4.70
CA LYS A 123 -11.91 1.13 6.11
C LYS A 123 -11.12 2.10 6.99
N ILE A 124 -9.91 2.51 6.57
CA ILE A 124 -9.07 3.46 7.31
C ILE A 124 -9.76 4.82 7.41
N LEU A 125 -10.35 5.31 6.32
CA LEU A 125 -11.08 6.59 6.31
C LEU A 125 -12.27 6.58 7.29
N LEU A 126 -13.10 5.53 7.25
CA LEU A 126 -14.27 5.41 8.12
C LEU A 126 -13.91 5.22 9.59
N GLN A 127 -12.78 4.55 9.86
CA GLN A 127 -12.24 4.39 11.20
C GLN A 127 -11.71 5.73 11.75
N HIS A 128 -11.10 6.57 10.90
CA HIS A 128 -10.61 7.89 11.32
C HIS A 128 -11.70 8.96 11.39
N LEU A 129 -12.75 8.88 10.57
CA LEU A 129 -13.91 9.80 10.61
C LEU A 129 -14.92 9.48 11.73
N GLY A 130 -14.70 8.44 12.54
CA GLY A 130 -15.52 8.14 13.72
C GLY A 130 -16.93 7.60 13.42
N ILE A 131 -17.17 7.08 12.21
CA ILE A 131 -18.47 6.51 11.80
C ILE A 131 -18.57 5.01 12.14
N ILE A 132 -17.44 4.29 12.24
CA ILE A 132 -17.41 2.90 12.69
C ILE A 132 -16.84 2.88 14.10
N GLY A 133 -17.74 2.64 15.07
CA GLY A 133 -17.37 2.42 16.46
C GLY A 133 -16.45 1.21 16.62
N GLU A 134 -15.51 1.35 17.55
CA GLU A 134 -14.54 0.37 17.99
C GLU A 134 -15.14 -1.04 18.13
N PHE A 135 -14.53 -2.01 17.45
CA PHE A 135 -14.52 -3.42 17.84
C PHE A 135 -13.15 -4.02 17.52
#